data_AF-A0A1Y1S352-F1
#
_entry.id   AF-A0A1Y1S352-F1
#
_cell.length_a   1.000
_cell.length_b   1.000
_cell.length_c   1.000
_cell.angle_alpha   90.00
_cell.angle_beta   90.00
_cell.angle_gamma   90.00
#
_symmetry.space_group_name_H-M   'P 1'
#
loop_
_entity.id
_entity.type
_entity.pdbx_description
1 polymer ?
#
loop_
_entity_poly.entity_id
_entity_poly.type
_entity_poly.pdbx_seq_one_letter_code
_entity_poly.pdbx_strand_id
1 'polypeptide(L)'
;MEIVIPTNQRPEILKEALVSFIQYLKNSSRAAKITILDDSRDSVSAAANRDLCAGLAGTFGGSLRCFGRAEREALSDRFNNSSRSSLFEFALGLPETVVTGHPGANRNVGLLLYAGRKVLSLDDDVRFRFLRFRDANGFAGNDDGIPLLLPLGSRKRLDKLTVPADWNPDTIDTVLGSSPSSVDHNGPVKLAMCGIYGGRWYTNPFSLCAVPSNLSGQIWRGKKEYETARTEPWALMLNPEISFSGAPFFVSTCFAYDGSELLPPFLPGIRSSDSLWAWMLRALYPESPICHLPRAIEHDRSIKRPFAGNDFTGIVPGTSEIMLQLLRFIQSGIPGTPDAAGVLYALGTGLSRYAGEPLKRRREILTELYLASLGGRLGVFRQGLEESRGKPRFWAEDLELHIRLLRNEAREARPWLPREFRNPGGEVEEELDEEAFREYLAHCGELLCAWPEIWRKAADLNRRGGPGP
;
A
#
# COMPACT_ATOMS: atom_id res chain seq x y z
N MET A 1 -19.50 3.98 -11.66
CA MET A 1 -18.16 3.66 -11.14
C MET A 1 -18.22 3.67 -9.63
N GLU A 2 -17.71 2.62 -8.98
CA GLU A 2 -17.63 2.53 -7.52
C GLU A 2 -16.29 3.09 -7.05
N ILE A 3 -16.32 4.00 -6.08
CA ILE A 3 -15.15 4.74 -5.62
C ILE A 3 -15.09 4.69 -4.11
N VAL A 4 -13.91 4.41 -3.57
CA VAL A 4 -13.67 4.36 -2.13
C VAL A 4 -12.51 5.26 -1.72
N ILE A 5 -12.71 6.02 -0.66
CA ILE A 5 -11.69 6.94 -0.12
C ILE A 5 -11.57 6.64 1.38
N PRO A 6 -10.49 5.98 1.84
CA PRO A 6 -10.25 5.78 3.25
C PRO A 6 -9.76 7.08 3.90
N THR A 7 -10.31 7.42 5.06
CA THR A 7 -9.88 8.55 5.89
C THR A 7 -9.73 8.14 7.35
N ASN A 8 -9.00 8.94 8.11
CA ASN A 8 -8.82 8.78 9.55
C ASN A 8 -8.42 10.14 10.15
N GLN A 9 -9.33 10.78 10.90
CA GLN A 9 -9.13 12.03 11.65
C GLN A 9 -8.64 13.23 10.81
N ARG A 10 -9.13 13.35 9.56
CA ARG A 10 -8.64 14.35 8.60
C ARG A 10 -9.76 15.06 7.80
N PRO A 11 -10.76 15.67 8.46
CA PRO A 11 -11.91 16.27 7.77
C PRO A 11 -11.55 17.37 6.76
N GLU A 12 -10.57 18.24 7.07
CA GLU A 12 -10.18 19.31 6.15
C GLU A 12 -9.45 18.80 4.91
N ILE A 13 -8.57 17.81 5.08
CA ILE A 13 -7.85 17.19 3.95
C ILE A 13 -8.83 16.42 3.07
N LEU A 14 -9.73 15.64 3.69
CA LEU A 14 -10.80 14.94 2.98
C LEU A 14 -11.69 15.92 2.18
N LYS A 15 -12.03 17.07 2.75
CA LYS A 15 -12.82 18.11 2.08
C LYS A 15 -12.13 18.61 0.82
N GLU A 16 -10.83 18.90 0.88
CA GLU A 16 -10.07 19.34 -0.30
C GLU A 16 -10.07 18.27 -1.41
N ALA A 17 -9.83 17.00 -1.03
CA ALA A 17 -9.88 15.88 -1.96
C ALA A 17 -11.26 15.73 -2.61
N LEU A 18 -12.33 15.70 -1.81
CA LEU A 18 -13.71 15.58 -2.28
C LEU A 18 -14.15 16.74 -3.18
N VAL A 19 -13.81 17.98 -2.82
CA VAL A 19 -14.12 19.14 -3.66
C VAL A 19 -13.42 19.04 -5.01
N SER A 20 -12.13 18.68 -5.02
CA SER A 20 -11.39 18.49 -6.27
C SER A 20 -11.99 17.38 -7.13
N PHE A 21 -12.44 16.29 -6.49
CA PHE A 21 -13.06 15.14 -7.15
C PHE A 21 -14.42 15.49 -7.76
N ILE A 22 -15.30 16.13 -7.00
CA ILE A 22 -16.63 16.54 -7.45
C ILE A 22 -16.49 17.53 -8.62
N GLN A 23 -15.56 18.49 -8.54
CA GLN A 23 -15.29 19.41 -9.63
C GLN A 23 -14.82 18.69 -10.89
N TYR A 24 -13.92 17.72 -10.76
CA TYR A 24 -13.46 16.91 -11.88
C TYR A 24 -14.61 16.14 -12.55
N LEU A 25 -15.49 15.54 -11.75
CA LEU A 25 -16.61 14.74 -12.24
C LEU A 25 -17.78 15.55 -12.81
N LYS A 26 -17.88 16.86 -12.56
CA LYS A 26 -18.95 17.70 -13.17
C LYS A 26 -18.95 17.63 -14.70
N ASN A 27 -17.79 17.35 -15.29
CA ASN A 27 -17.62 17.21 -16.74
C ASN A 27 -17.72 15.76 -17.22
N SER A 28 -17.93 14.80 -16.31
CA SER A 28 -18.09 13.39 -16.65
C SER A 28 -19.56 13.06 -16.88
N SER A 29 -19.84 12.27 -17.91
CA SER A 29 -21.18 11.75 -18.20
C SER A 29 -21.61 10.60 -17.27
N ARG A 30 -20.70 10.10 -16.42
CA ARG A 30 -20.92 8.89 -15.63
C ARG A 30 -21.33 9.22 -14.19
N ALA A 31 -22.46 8.69 -13.75
CA ALA A 31 -22.83 8.69 -12.34
C ALA A 31 -21.81 7.87 -11.52
N ALA A 32 -21.10 8.56 -10.63
CA ALA A 32 -20.16 7.95 -9.69
C ALA A 32 -20.81 7.75 -8.32
N LYS A 33 -20.39 6.68 -7.64
CA LYS A 33 -20.77 6.37 -6.27
C LYS A 33 -19.51 6.40 -5.42
N ILE A 34 -19.44 7.36 -4.51
CA ILE A 34 -18.32 7.59 -3.62
C ILE A 34 -18.71 7.12 -2.23
N THR A 35 -17.92 6.22 -1.67
CA THR A 35 -18.00 5.84 -0.27
C THR A 35 -16.74 6.30 0.43
N ILE A 36 -16.89 7.21 1.39
CA ILE A 36 -15.84 7.54 2.36
C ILE A 36 -15.80 6.41 3.38
N LEU A 37 -14.65 5.77 3.52
CA LEU A 37 -14.43 4.73 4.52
C LEU A 37 -13.75 5.41 5.71
N ASP A 38 -14.49 5.70 6.77
CA ASP A 38 -14.01 6.50 7.89
C ASP A 38 -13.53 5.60 9.03
N ASP A 39 -12.27 5.74 9.41
CA ASP A 39 -11.62 5.05 10.54
C ASP A 39 -11.37 5.98 11.74
N SER A 40 -11.94 7.19 11.71
CA SER A 40 -11.79 8.17 12.79
C SER A 40 -12.34 7.62 14.11
N ARG A 41 -11.50 7.69 15.15
CA ARG A 41 -11.83 7.19 16.49
C ARG A 41 -12.41 8.26 17.40
N ASP A 42 -12.00 9.51 17.21
CA ASP A 42 -12.60 10.62 17.91
C ASP A 42 -13.95 10.97 17.28
N SER A 43 -14.95 11.18 18.13
CA SER A 43 -16.32 11.47 17.71
C SER A 43 -16.43 12.80 16.96
N VAL A 44 -15.53 13.75 17.21
CA VAL A 44 -15.52 15.07 16.58
C VAL A 44 -15.16 14.94 15.10
N SER A 45 -14.05 14.28 14.75
CA SER A 45 -13.64 14.07 13.36
C SER A 45 -14.63 13.18 12.62
N ALA A 46 -15.13 12.12 13.26
CA ALA A 46 -16.13 11.24 12.66
C ALA A 46 -17.44 12.00 12.32
N ALA A 47 -17.91 12.86 13.22
CA ALA A 47 -19.05 13.72 12.97
C ALA A 47 -18.77 14.72 11.84
N ALA A 48 -17.61 15.39 11.87
CA ALA A 48 -17.21 16.34 10.84
C ALA A 48 -17.13 15.71 9.44
N ASN A 49 -16.59 14.48 9.32
CA ASN A 49 -16.56 13.74 8.06
C ASN A 49 -17.97 13.40 7.55
N ARG A 50 -18.88 12.99 8.46
CA ARG A 50 -20.27 12.67 8.10
C ARG A 50 -21.02 13.92 7.63
N ASP A 51 -20.90 15.02 8.36
CA ASP A 51 -21.53 16.31 8.02
C ASP A 51 -20.99 16.85 6.70
N LEU A 52 -19.67 16.74 6.46
CA LEU A 52 -19.04 17.06 5.19
C LEU A 52 -19.64 16.25 4.03
N CYS A 53 -19.78 14.93 4.18
CA CYS A 53 -20.38 14.08 3.15
C CYS A 53 -21.83 14.47 2.87
N ALA A 54 -22.63 14.72 3.91
CA ALA A 54 -24.02 15.15 3.77
C ALA A 54 -24.16 16.50 3.06
N GLY A 55 -23.31 17.47 3.43
CA GLY A 55 -23.30 18.80 2.80
C GLY A 55 -22.90 18.76 1.32
N LEU A 56 -21.95 17.89 0.95
CA LEU A 56 -21.49 17.76 -0.44
C LEU A 56 -22.43 16.91 -1.31
N ALA A 57 -23.14 15.93 -0.72
CA ALA A 57 -24.05 15.04 -1.44
C ALA A 57 -25.11 15.79 -2.26
N GLY A 58 -25.64 16.90 -1.73
CA GLY A 58 -26.64 17.72 -2.44
C GLY A 58 -26.10 18.47 -3.67
N THR A 59 -24.78 18.63 -3.79
CA THR A 59 -24.12 19.30 -4.93
C THR A 59 -23.54 18.33 -5.94
N PHE A 60 -23.45 17.05 -5.56
CA PHE A 60 -22.83 16.01 -6.36
C PHE A 60 -23.91 15.30 -7.19
N GLY A 61 -23.74 15.25 -8.52
CA GLY A 61 -24.66 14.55 -9.43
C GLY A 61 -24.64 13.02 -9.32
N GLY A 62 -24.03 12.46 -8.27
CA GLY A 62 -23.90 11.03 -8.01
C GLY A 62 -24.29 10.68 -6.57
N SER A 63 -23.81 9.55 -6.06
CA SER A 63 -24.02 9.16 -4.65
C SER A 63 -22.74 9.41 -3.86
N LEU A 64 -22.84 10.12 -2.74
CA LEU A 64 -21.76 10.32 -1.78
C LEU A 64 -22.26 9.89 -0.41
N ARG A 65 -21.55 8.96 0.24
CA ARG A 65 -21.86 8.49 1.59
C ARG A 65 -20.61 8.33 2.45
N CYS A 66 -20.79 8.44 3.76
CA CYS A 66 -19.78 8.09 4.75
C CYS A 66 -20.12 6.72 5.36
N PHE A 67 -19.11 5.86 5.51
CA PHE A 67 -19.19 4.53 6.10
C PHE A 67 -18.18 4.47 7.24
N GLY A 68 -18.66 4.74 8.46
CA GLY A 68 -17.84 4.83 9.66
C GLY A 68 -18.00 3.61 10.56
N ARG A 69 -17.66 3.79 11.84
CA ARG A 69 -17.64 2.71 12.83
C ARG A 69 -19.00 2.02 13.02
N ALA A 70 -20.08 2.79 13.16
CA ALA A 70 -21.43 2.23 13.34
C ALA A 70 -21.86 1.37 12.15
N GLU A 71 -21.53 1.79 10.93
CA GLU A 71 -21.81 1.02 9.72
C GLU A 71 -20.96 -0.27 9.64
N ARG A 72 -19.71 -0.24 10.15
CA ARG A 72 -18.86 -1.44 10.27
C ARG A 72 -19.37 -2.43 11.32
N GLU A 73 -19.83 -1.94 12.47
CA GLU A 73 -20.44 -2.77 13.51
C GLU A 73 -21.72 -3.45 12.97
N ALA A 74 -22.59 -2.69 12.32
CA ALA A 74 -23.78 -3.24 11.65
C ALA A 74 -23.42 -4.24 10.52
N LEU A 75 -22.32 -4.01 9.80
CA LEU A 75 -21.79 -4.97 8.84
C LEU A 75 -21.31 -6.24 9.55
N SER A 76 -20.61 -6.12 10.68
CA SER A 76 -20.19 -7.24 11.53
C SER A 76 -21.38 -8.10 11.95
N ASP A 77 -22.43 -7.47 12.47
CA ASP A 77 -23.65 -8.15 12.92
C ASP A 77 -24.34 -8.95 11.83
N ARG A 78 -24.30 -8.48 10.58
CA ARG A 78 -24.85 -9.21 9.43
C ARG A 78 -24.05 -10.48 9.10
N PHE A 79 -22.77 -10.50 9.43
CA PHE A 79 -21.89 -11.67 9.25
C PHE A 79 -21.81 -12.55 10.51
N ASN A 80 -22.28 -12.07 11.67
CA ASN A 80 -22.19 -12.69 13.00
C ASN A 80 -23.01 -13.97 13.21
N ASN A 81 -23.69 -14.52 12.19
CA ASN A 81 -24.30 -15.86 12.27
C ASN A 81 -23.27 -17.02 12.22
N SER A 82 -21.99 -16.75 12.47
CA SER A 82 -20.92 -17.76 12.41
C SER A 82 -19.96 -17.65 13.59
N SER A 83 -19.30 -18.76 13.93
CA SER A 83 -18.29 -18.87 15.00
C SER A 83 -17.01 -18.04 14.79
N ARG A 84 -17.02 -17.08 13.86
CA ARG A 84 -15.85 -16.29 13.42
C ARG A 84 -16.05 -14.77 13.58
N SER A 85 -16.95 -14.37 14.48
CA SER A 85 -17.27 -12.97 14.75
C SER A 85 -16.02 -12.12 15.04
N SER A 86 -15.15 -12.55 15.96
CA SER A 86 -13.90 -11.85 16.31
C SER A 86 -12.94 -11.67 15.12
N LEU A 87 -12.86 -12.65 14.21
CA LEU A 87 -12.01 -12.56 13.01
C LEU A 87 -12.53 -11.53 12.01
N PHE A 88 -13.85 -11.43 11.88
CA PHE A 88 -14.45 -10.42 11.03
C PHE A 88 -14.26 -9.02 11.62
N GLU A 89 -14.44 -8.86 12.92
CA GLU A 89 -14.13 -7.62 13.64
C GLU A 89 -12.67 -7.20 13.47
N PHE A 90 -11.73 -8.15 13.58
CA PHE A 90 -10.31 -7.92 13.30
C PHE A 90 -10.09 -7.43 11.87
N ALA A 91 -10.71 -8.07 10.87
CA ALA A 91 -10.61 -7.66 9.47
C ALA A 91 -11.12 -6.23 9.23
N LEU A 92 -12.15 -5.80 9.97
CA LEU A 92 -12.76 -4.46 9.92
C LEU A 92 -12.10 -3.43 10.85
N GLY A 93 -11.14 -3.84 11.68
CA GLY A 93 -10.45 -2.97 12.63
C GLY A 93 -11.33 -2.44 13.76
N LEU A 94 -12.35 -3.22 14.15
CA LEU A 94 -13.26 -2.85 15.26
C LEU A 94 -12.63 -2.98 16.65
N PRO A 95 -11.81 -4.02 16.94
CA PRO A 95 -11.15 -4.14 18.23
C PRO A 95 -10.08 -3.07 18.41
N GLU A 96 -9.84 -2.68 19.67
CA GLU A 96 -8.64 -1.94 20.02
C GLU A 96 -7.46 -2.91 20.08
N THR A 97 -6.62 -2.87 19.05
CA THR A 97 -5.37 -3.62 18.97
C THR A 97 -4.20 -2.78 19.46
N VAL A 98 -3.06 -3.39 19.77
CA VAL A 98 -1.80 -2.67 20.08
C VAL A 98 -1.40 -1.74 18.93
N VAL A 99 -1.63 -2.19 17.69
CA VAL A 99 -1.31 -1.42 16.49
C VAL A 99 -2.59 -0.90 15.85
N THR A 100 -2.77 0.43 15.81
CA THR A 100 -4.01 1.07 15.37
C THR A 100 -3.74 2.18 14.37
N GLY A 101 -4.77 2.56 13.58
CA GLY A 101 -4.70 3.72 12.70
C GLY A 101 -3.99 3.49 11.35
N HIS A 102 -3.90 2.23 10.91
CA HIS A 102 -3.35 1.89 9.59
C HIS A 102 -4.46 1.47 8.60
N PRO A 103 -4.33 1.81 7.31
CA PRO A 103 -5.44 1.77 6.35
C PRO A 103 -5.90 0.36 5.96
N GLY A 104 -5.22 -0.71 6.38
CA GLY A 104 -5.52 -2.09 5.94
C GLY A 104 -6.96 -2.51 6.26
N ALA A 105 -7.38 -2.38 7.52
CA ALA A 105 -8.75 -2.66 7.94
C ALA A 105 -9.77 -1.80 7.17
N ASN A 106 -9.46 -0.51 7.02
CA ASN A 106 -10.32 0.42 6.29
C ASN A 106 -10.49 0.00 4.81
N ARG A 107 -9.42 -0.46 4.16
CA ARG A 107 -9.48 -0.99 2.79
C ARG A 107 -10.24 -2.32 2.69
N ASN A 108 -10.19 -3.17 3.72
CA ASN A 108 -11.01 -4.40 3.75
C ASN A 108 -12.51 -4.09 3.72
N VAL A 109 -12.95 -2.99 4.36
CA VAL A 109 -14.34 -2.53 4.25
C VAL A 109 -14.70 -2.28 2.78
N GLY A 110 -13.83 -1.55 2.05
CA GLY A 110 -14.01 -1.29 0.62
C GLY A 110 -14.05 -2.58 -0.22
N LEU A 111 -13.13 -3.52 0.04
CA LEU A 111 -13.09 -4.82 -0.60
C LEU A 111 -14.41 -5.59 -0.45
N LEU A 112 -14.97 -5.62 0.77
CA LEU A 112 -16.20 -6.37 1.07
C LEU A 112 -17.46 -5.67 0.55
N LEU A 113 -17.58 -4.35 0.72
CA LEU A 113 -18.71 -3.57 0.22
C LEU A 113 -18.88 -3.66 -1.30
N TYR A 114 -17.79 -3.93 -2.02
CA TYR A 114 -17.77 -3.95 -3.47
C TYR A 114 -17.23 -5.26 -4.06
N ALA A 115 -17.18 -6.33 -3.26
CA ALA A 115 -16.91 -7.67 -3.75
C ALA A 115 -17.87 -8.01 -4.91
N GLY A 116 -17.31 -8.49 -6.02
CA GLY A 116 -17.98 -8.71 -7.30
C GLY A 116 -17.91 -7.54 -8.29
N ARG A 117 -17.24 -6.42 -7.97
CA ARG A 117 -17.20 -5.20 -8.82
C ARG A 117 -15.78 -4.67 -9.00
N LYS A 118 -15.59 -3.89 -10.07
CA LYS A 118 -14.40 -3.05 -10.26
C LYS A 118 -14.52 -1.78 -9.42
N VAL A 119 -13.44 -1.40 -8.73
CA VAL A 119 -13.44 -0.28 -7.78
C VAL A 119 -12.23 0.60 -8.03
N LEU A 120 -12.42 1.92 -7.94
CA LEU A 120 -11.35 2.92 -7.82
C LEU A 120 -11.16 3.28 -6.35
N SER A 121 -9.95 3.10 -5.82
CA SER A 121 -9.58 3.53 -4.47
C SER A 121 -8.56 4.65 -4.52
N LEU A 122 -8.75 5.65 -3.66
CA LEU A 122 -7.96 6.87 -3.60
C LEU A 122 -7.63 7.17 -2.15
N ASP A 123 -6.44 7.68 -1.83
CA ASP A 123 -6.19 8.26 -0.51
C ASP A 123 -6.98 9.59 -0.36
N ASP A 124 -7.30 9.98 0.87
CA ASP A 124 -8.02 11.22 1.19
C ASP A 124 -7.17 12.49 1.06
N ASP A 125 -5.86 12.35 0.82
CA ASP A 125 -4.88 13.42 0.64
C ASP A 125 -4.47 13.59 -0.84
N VAL A 126 -5.26 13.07 -1.78
CA VAL A 126 -5.05 13.31 -3.21
C VAL A 126 -5.96 14.40 -3.74
N ARG A 127 -5.49 15.12 -4.75
CA ARG A 127 -6.27 16.06 -5.54
C ARG A 127 -6.48 15.48 -6.93
N PHE A 128 -7.68 15.63 -7.48
CA PHE A 128 -8.05 15.13 -8.82
C PHE A 128 -7.46 15.95 -9.95
N ARG A 129 -6.13 15.95 -9.98
CA ARG A 129 -5.28 16.57 -10.97
C ARG A 129 -4.26 15.56 -11.40
N PHE A 130 -4.36 15.13 -12.64
CA PHE A 130 -3.45 14.14 -13.21
C PHE A 130 -2.37 14.84 -14.02
N LEU A 131 -1.18 14.28 -13.96
CA LEU A 131 -0.02 14.75 -14.70
C LEU A 131 0.64 13.58 -15.43
N ARG A 132 1.34 13.90 -16.51
CA ARG A 132 2.19 12.96 -17.25
C ARG A 132 3.55 13.59 -17.53
N PHE A 133 4.52 12.79 -17.95
CA PHE A 133 5.78 13.34 -18.43
C PHE A 133 5.56 14.31 -19.59
N ARG A 134 6.24 15.46 -19.53
CA ARG A 134 6.31 16.42 -20.63
C ARG A 134 7.10 15.84 -21.79
N ASP A 135 8.27 15.31 -21.45
CA ASP A 135 9.17 14.58 -22.32
C ASP A 135 9.73 13.41 -21.51
N ALA A 136 9.61 12.20 -22.06
CA ALA A 136 10.09 10.97 -21.44
C ALA A 136 11.51 10.59 -21.91
N ASN A 137 12.12 11.36 -22.81
CA ASN A 137 13.48 11.12 -23.26
C ASN A 137 14.45 11.09 -22.07
N GLY A 138 15.18 9.98 -21.93
CA GLY A 138 16.12 9.74 -20.81
C GLY A 138 15.49 9.14 -19.55
N PHE A 139 14.16 9.02 -19.50
CA PHE A 139 13.41 8.32 -18.46
C PHE A 139 12.80 7.04 -19.04
N ALA A 140 13.66 6.11 -19.48
CA ALA A 140 13.21 4.77 -19.82
C ALA A 140 12.77 4.07 -18.52
N GLY A 141 11.62 3.39 -18.56
CA GLY A 141 11.21 2.52 -17.46
C GLY A 141 12.25 1.43 -17.21
N ASN A 142 12.21 0.85 -16.01
CA ASN A 142 12.99 -0.34 -15.73
C ASN A 142 12.45 -1.51 -16.57
N ASP A 143 13.32 -2.48 -16.89
CA ASP A 143 12.93 -3.69 -17.65
C ASP A 143 11.83 -4.51 -16.93
N ASP A 144 11.65 -4.30 -15.63
CA ASP A 144 10.62 -4.96 -14.81
C ASP A 144 9.24 -4.28 -14.86
N GLY A 145 9.10 -3.18 -15.61
CA GLY A 145 7.86 -2.41 -15.76
C GLY A 145 7.49 -1.58 -14.52
N ILE A 146 8.32 -1.54 -13.47
CA ILE A 146 8.04 -0.77 -12.26
C ILE A 146 8.18 0.74 -12.54
N PRO A 147 7.30 1.59 -11.98
CA PRO A 147 7.38 3.04 -12.10
C PRO A 147 8.71 3.63 -11.64
N LEU A 148 9.22 4.60 -12.40
CA LEU A 148 10.38 5.39 -11.98
C LEU A 148 10.04 6.24 -10.76
N LEU A 149 10.82 6.09 -9.68
CA LEU A 149 10.78 6.97 -8.51
C LEU A 149 11.83 8.08 -8.64
N LEU A 150 11.37 9.33 -8.71
CA LEU A 150 12.20 10.53 -8.82
C LEU A 150 11.94 11.45 -7.61
N PRO A 151 12.76 11.36 -6.55
CA PRO A 151 12.71 12.28 -5.41
C PRO A 151 13.47 13.57 -5.73
N LEU A 152 12.74 14.67 -5.87
CA LEU A 152 13.26 15.97 -6.34
C LEU A 152 13.35 16.98 -5.20
N GLY A 153 14.31 17.91 -5.29
CA GLY A 153 14.51 18.95 -4.28
C GLY A 153 13.56 20.15 -4.40
N SER A 154 12.70 20.23 -5.42
CA SER A 154 11.77 21.36 -5.56
C SER A 154 10.56 21.07 -6.45
N ARG A 155 9.44 21.73 -6.14
CA ARG A 155 8.23 21.75 -6.98
C ARG A 155 8.52 22.26 -8.39
N LYS A 156 9.33 23.32 -8.52
CA LYS A 156 9.69 23.89 -9.83
C LYS A 156 10.36 22.85 -10.75
N ARG A 157 11.14 21.91 -10.20
CA ARG A 157 11.74 20.83 -10.97
C ARG A 157 10.68 19.83 -11.42
N LEU A 158 9.79 19.47 -10.50
CA LEU A 158 8.65 18.60 -10.73
C LEU A 158 7.74 19.17 -11.85
N ASP A 159 7.31 20.44 -11.75
CA ASP A 159 6.48 21.13 -12.75
C ASP A 159 7.13 21.18 -14.16
N LYS A 160 8.47 21.20 -14.24
CA LYS A 160 9.21 21.17 -15.52
C LYS A 160 9.15 19.81 -16.20
N LEU A 161 9.18 18.74 -15.42
CA LEU A 161 9.18 17.35 -15.92
C LEU A 161 7.79 16.90 -16.36
N THR A 162 6.74 17.56 -15.88
CA THR A 162 5.37 17.13 -16.12
C THR A 162 4.52 18.17 -16.83
N VAL A 163 3.41 17.71 -17.40
CA VAL A 163 2.30 18.53 -17.90
C VAL A 163 0.98 17.98 -17.34
N PRO A 164 -0.06 18.82 -17.18
CA PRO A 164 -1.40 18.33 -16.93
C PRO A 164 -1.80 17.28 -17.97
N ALA A 165 -2.56 16.29 -17.51
CA ALA A 165 -3.07 15.24 -18.36
C ALA A 165 -4.53 14.95 -17.97
N ASP A 166 -5.38 14.77 -18.98
CA ASP A 166 -6.72 14.28 -18.74
C ASP A 166 -6.65 12.80 -18.32
N TRP A 167 -7.55 12.44 -17.41
CA TRP A 167 -7.76 11.07 -16.95
C TRP A 167 -9.19 10.65 -17.22
N ASN A 168 -9.39 9.69 -18.12
CA ASN A 168 -10.70 9.08 -18.27
C ASN A 168 -10.84 7.94 -17.24
N PRO A 169 -11.76 8.01 -16.27
CA PRO A 169 -11.98 6.90 -15.34
C PRO A 169 -12.42 5.60 -16.03
N ASP A 170 -12.98 5.66 -17.24
CA ASP A 170 -13.31 4.46 -18.03
C ASP A 170 -12.06 3.66 -18.47
N THR A 171 -10.86 4.27 -18.38
CA THR A 171 -9.59 3.54 -18.53
C THR A 171 -9.51 2.35 -17.58
N ILE A 172 -10.14 2.45 -16.40
CA ILE A 172 -10.22 1.36 -15.43
C ILE A 172 -10.97 0.16 -16.02
N ASP A 173 -12.10 0.39 -16.68
CA ASP A 173 -12.92 -0.68 -17.25
C ASP A 173 -12.21 -1.36 -18.43
N THR A 174 -11.43 -0.60 -19.19
CA THR A 174 -10.62 -1.09 -20.31
C THR A 174 -9.40 -1.89 -19.85
N VAL A 175 -8.73 -1.45 -18.79
CA VAL A 175 -7.49 -2.09 -18.31
C VAL A 175 -7.79 -3.31 -17.44
N LEU A 176 -8.68 -3.19 -16.46
CA LEU A 176 -8.99 -4.31 -15.56
C LEU A 176 -9.71 -5.42 -16.32
N GLY A 177 -9.26 -6.66 -16.14
CA GLY A 177 -9.76 -7.83 -16.86
C GLY A 177 -9.16 -8.01 -18.27
N SER A 178 -8.45 -7.01 -18.81
CA SER A 178 -7.72 -7.17 -20.07
C SER A 178 -6.50 -8.07 -19.88
N SER A 179 -6.13 -8.83 -20.90
CA SER A 179 -4.90 -9.63 -20.92
C SER A 179 -3.89 -8.93 -21.82
N PRO A 180 -2.79 -8.37 -21.28
CA PRO A 180 -1.80 -7.69 -22.09
C PRO A 180 -1.11 -8.73 -23.00
N SER A 181 -0.88 -8.37 -24.26
CA SER A 181 -0.14 -9.22 -25.20
C SER A 181 1.37 -9.08 -24.97
N SER A 182 1.86 -9.41 -23.77
CA SER A 182 3.28 -9.40 -23.43
C SER A 182 3.79 -10.82 -23.15
N VAL A 183 5.05 -11.09 -23.49
CA VAL A 183 5.68 -12.42 -23.39
C VAL A 183 5.61 -13.02 -21.98
N ASP A 184 5.64 -12.19 -20.95
CA ASP A 184 5.79 -12.65 -19.55
C ASP A 184 4.47 -12.78 -18.77
N HIS A 185 3.33 -12.41 -19.36
CA HIS A 185 2.06 -12.27 -18.63
C HIS A 185 0.88 -12.78 -19.45
N ASN A 186 0.29 -13.90 -19.03
CA ASN A 186 -0.85 -14.52 -19.72
C ASN A 186 -2.19 -14.32 -19.01
N GLY A 187 -2.19 -13.73 -17.80
CA GLY A 187 -3.38 -13.53 -16.98
C GLY A 187 -4.01 -12.15 -17.16
N PRO A 188 -5.31 -12.02 -16.81
CA PRO A 188 -5.99 -10.72 -16.83
C PRO A 188 -5.39 -9.78 -15.77
N VAL A 189 -5.36 -8.48 -16.08
CA VAL A 189 -4.96 -7.44 -15.12
C VAL A 189 -6.01 -7.33 -14.01
N LYS A 190 -5.58 -7.57 -12.76
CA LYS A 190 -6.44 -7.48 -11.58
C LYS A 190 -6.26 -6.18 -10.79
N LEU A 191 -5.15 -5.49 -11.03
CA LEU A 191 -4.73 -4.30 -10.33
C LEU A 191 -4.11 -3.32 -11.32
N ALA A 192 -4.58 -2.07 -11.28
CA ALA A 192 -3.98 -0.97 -12.00
C ALA A 192 -3.72 0.19 -11.03
N MET A 193 -2.59 0.87 -11.12
CA MET A 193 -2.30 2.02 -10.25
C MET A 193 -1.81 3.23 -11.04
N CYS A 194 -2.18 4.41 -10.56
CA CYS A 194 -1.60 5.67 -11.01
C CYS A 194 -0.25 5.89 -10.33
N GLY A 195 0.57 6.68 -10.99
CA GLY A 195 1.73 7.31 -10.39
C GLY A 195 1.38 8.34 -9.32
N ILE A 196 2.40 8.93 -8.71
CA ILE A 196 2.28 9.94 -7.66
C ILE A 196 3.03 11.20 -8.06
N TYR A 197 2.42 12.35 -7.82
CA TYR A 197 3.00 13.68 -8.04
C TYR A 197 2.84 14.51 -6.77
N GLY A 198 3.91 15.08 -6.22
CA GLY A 198 3.81 16.01 -5.08
C GLY A 198 4.41 15.46 -3.79
N GLY A 199 3.58 15.22 -2.77
CA GLY A 199 4.01 14.70 -1.48
C GLY A 199 4.58 13.28 -1.56
N ARG A 200 5.56 12.94 -0.69
CA ARG A 200 6.09 11.58 -0.59
C ARG A 200 5.08 10.60 0.03
N TRP A 201 5.04 9.37 -0.47
CA TRP A 201 4.26 8.27 0.13
C TRP A 201 5.09 7.40 1.09
N TYR A 202 6.41 7.36 0.88
CA TYR A 202 7.33 6.56 1.67
C TYR A 202 7.70 7.25 2.99
N THR A 203 7.94 6.45 4.02
CA THR A 203 8.36 6.91 5.36
C THR A 203 9.83 6.60 5.67
N ASN A 204 10.51 5.84 4.81
CA ASN A 204 11.94 5.57 4.94
C ASN A 204 12.74 6.69 4.25
N PRO A 205 13.61 7.43 4.97
CA PRO A 205 14.42 8.47 4.37
C PRO A 205 15.45 7.96 3.37
N PHE A 206 15.79 6.66 3.41
CA PHE A 206 16.69 6.02 2.45
C PHE A 206 16.01 5.63 1.14
N SER A 207 14.77 6.05 0.88
CA SER A 207 14.10 5.78 -0.40
C SER A 207 14.84 6.43 -1.59
N LEU A 208 15.69 7.43 -1.36
CA LEU A 208 16.58 7.99 -2.39
C LEU A 208 17.68 7.02 -2.82
N CYS A 209 18.02 6.03 -1.99
CA CYS A 209 18.98 4.96 -2.33
C CYS A 209 18.39 3.96 -3.33
N ALA A 210 17.07 3.93 -3.49
CA ALA A 210 16.39 3.09 -4.49
C ALA A 210 16.33 3.73 -5.89
N VAL A 211 16.83 4.96 -6.04
CA VAL A 211 16.93 5.62 -7.35
C VAL A 211 17.98 4.88 -8.19
N PRO A 212 17.64 4.46 -9.42
CA PRO A 212 18.59 3.83 -10.33
C PRO A 212 19.87 4.64 -10.49
N SER A 213 21.03 3.96 -10.44
CA SER A 213 22.36 4.57 -10.47
C SER A 213 22.55 5.47 -11.69
N ASN A 214 22.04 5.05 -12.85
CA ASN A 214 22.06 5.78 -14.13
C ASN A 214 21.19 7.06 -14.15
N LEU A 215 20.24 7.22 -13.22
CA LEU A 215 19.37 8.40 -13.12
C LEU A 215 19.82 9.40 -12.06
N SER A 216 20.63 8.97 -11.08
CA SER A 216 21.07 9.80 -9.96
C SER A 216 21.63 11.18 -10.38
N GLY A 217 22.51 11.21 -11.39
CA GLY A 217 23.09 12.45 -11.94
C GLY A 217 22.12 13.30 -12.77
N GLN A 218 21.02 12.72 -13.26
CA GLN A 218 19.99 13.43 -14.02
C GLN A 218 18.97 14.09 -13.09
N ILE A 219 18.66 13.43 -11.96
CA ILE A 219 17.68 13.86 -10.97
C ILE A 219 18.23 15.03 -10.15
N TRP A 220 19.46 14.91 -9.64
CA TRP A 220 20.07 15.93 -8.78
C TRP A 220 21.22 16.65 -9.49
N ARG A 221 21.02 17.94 -9.80
CA ARG A 221 22.03 18.76 -10.51
C ARG A 221 23.19 19.19 -9.62
N GLY A 222 23.09 18.97 -8.31
CA GLY A 222 24.12 19.31 -7.35
C GLY A 222 23.71 19.00 -5.92
N LYS A 223 24.67 19.13 -5.00
CA LYS A 223 24.53 18.75 -3.59
C LYS A 223 23.33 19.40 -2.89
N LYS A 224 23.08 20.70 -3.13
CA LYS A 224 21.96 21.44 -2.53
C LYS A 224 20.59 20.87 -2.91
N GLU A 225 20.42 20.50 -4.18
CA GLU A 225 19.15 19.90 -4.65
C GLU A 225 18.94 18.52 -4.03
N TYR A 226 20.01 17.73 -3.94
CA TYR A 226 20.01 16.43 -3.26
C TYR A 226 19.68 16.55 -1.76
N GLU A 227 20.35 17.46 -1.03
CA GLU A 227 20.09 17.67 0.41
C GLU A 227 18.64 18.07 0.67
N THR A 228 18.05 18.88 -0.21
CA THR A 228 16.63 19.24 -0.11
C THR A 228 15.73 18.04 -0.42
N ALA A 229 16.05 17.24 -1.45
CA ALA A 229 15.31 16.02 -1.77
C ALA A 229 15.40 14.99 -0.63
N ARG A 230 16.54 14.91 0.05
CA ARG A 230 16.81 13.99 1.14
C ARG A 230 15.95 14.29 2.37
N THR A 231 15.75 15.57 2.70
CA THR A 231 14.99 15.97 3.89
C THR A 231 13.52 16.20 3.59
N GLU A 232 13.19 16.79 2.44
CA GLU A 232 11.83 17.24 2.13
C GLU A 232 11.48 17.02 0.64
N PRO A 233 11.46 15.77 0.17
CA PRO A 233 11.33 15.48 -1.26
C PRO A 233 9.98 15.92 -1.82
N TRP A 234 10.03 16.42 -3.06
CA TRP A 234 8.92 16.39 -4.00
C TRP A 234 9.01 15.07 -4.78
N ALA A 235 8.02 14.21 -4.64
CA ALA A 235 8.03 12.89 -5.25
C ALA A 235 7.35 12.92 -6.63
N LEU A 236 7.99 12.30 -7.61
CA LEU A 236 7.35 11.80 -8.82
C LEU A 236 7.53 10.30 -8.88
N MET A 237 6.44 9.56 -9.01
CA MET A 237 6.45 8.13 -9.34
C MET A 237 5.64 7.98 -10.61
N LEU A 238 6.24 7.60 -11.73
CA LEU A 238 5.54 7.62 -13.01
C LEU A 238 6.28 6.79 -14.06
N ASN A 239 5.52 6.10 -14.91
CA ASN A 239 6.05 5.56 -16.17
C ASN A 239 5.65 6.43 -17.36
N PRO A 240 6.49 6.51 -18.42
CA PRO A 240 6.17 7.22 -19.65
C PRO A 240 4.90 6.71 -20.34
N GLU A 241 4.73 5.39 -20.29
CA GLU A 241 3.71 4.63 -21.00
C GLU A 241 3.03 3.64 -20.06
N ILE A 242 1.93 3.05 -20.51
CA ILE A 242 1.31 1.93 -19.80
C ILE A 242 2.34 0.80 -19.75
N SER A 243 2.53 0.23 -18.57
CA SER A 243 3.50 -0.82 -18.32
C SER A 243 2.91 -1.88 -17.40
N PHE A 244 3.44 -3.08 -17.49
CA PHE A 244 2.97 -4.24 -16.74
C PHE A 244 4.16 -4.82 -16.00
N SER A 245 4.00 -5.09 -14.71
CA SER A 245 5.05 -5.71 -13.91
C SER A 245 4.59 -7.04 -13.31
N GLY A 246 5.45 -8.05 -13.39
CA GLY A 246 5.33 -9.27 -12.59
C GLY A 246 5.75 -9.06 -11.13
N ALA A 247 6.53 -8.01 -10.87
CA ALA A 247 6.93 -7.62 -9.53
C ALA A 247 5.73 -7.07 -8.72
N PRO A 248 5.60 -7.40 -7.43
CA PRO A 248 4.49 -6.97 -6.58
C PRO A 248 4.69 -5.54 -6.05
N PHE A 249 5.22 -4.63 -6.86
CA PHE A 249 5.38 -3.23 -6.47
C PHE A 249 4.04 -2.51 -6.58
N PHE A 250 3.59 -1.94 -5.46
CA PHE A 250 2.29 -1.29 -5.39
C PHE A 250 2.27 -0.22 -4.31
N VAL A 251 1.62 0.91 -4.63
CA VAL A 251 1.35 2.01 -3.70
C VAL A 251 -0.11 2.38 -3.78
N SER A 252 -0.79 2.40 -2.63
CA SER A 252 -2.25 2.50 -2.58
C SER A 252 -2.84 3.91 -2.72
N THR A 253 -2.12 4.87 -3.33
CA THR A 253 -2.53 6.29 -3.39
C THR A 253 -3.69 6.56 -4.35
N CYS A 254 -3.65 5.96 -5.54
CA CYS A 254 -4.74 6.00 -6.51
C CYS A 254 -4.65 4.75 -7.38
N PHE A 255 -5.55 3.81 -7.18
CA PHE A 255 -5.50 2.51 -7.84
C PHE A 255 -6.89 1.95 -8.05
N ALA A 256 -7.01 1.04 -9.01
CA ALA A 256 -8.22 0.29 -9.27
C ALA A 256 -7.95 -1.20 -9.19
N TYR A 257 -8.95 -1.95 -8.74
CA TYR A 257 -8.87 -3.40 -8.65
C TYR A 257 -10.14 -4.06 -9.21
N ASP A 258 -9.97 -5.27 -9.74
CA ASP A 258 -11.06 -6.10 -10.22
C ASP A 258 -11.52 -7.06 -9.13
N GLY A 259 -12.60 -6.70 -8.42
CA GLY A 259 -13.21 -7.54 -7.40
C GLY A 259 -14.17 -8.59 -7.96
N SER A 260 -14.20 -8.87 -9.26
CA SER A 260 -15.05 -9.96 -9.81
C SER A 260 -14.63 -11.35 -9.34
N GLU A 261 -13.35 -11.51 -8.95
CA GLU A 261 -12.79 -12.73 -8.37
C GLU A 261 -12.27 -12.50 -6.95
N LEU A 262 -11.87 -13.57 -6.26
CA LEU A 262 -11.32 -13.52 -4.90
C LEU A 262 -10.05 -12.66 -4.85
N LEU A 263 -10.06 -11.58 -4.08
CA LEU A 263 -8.85 -10.79 -3.75
C LEU A 263 -8.38 -11.13 -2.33
N PRO A 264 -7.08 -11.02 -2.00
CA PRO A 264 -6.62 -11.20 -0.63
C PRO A 264 -7.10 -10.04 0.27
N PRO A 265 -7.14 -10.21 1.60
CA PRO A 265 -7.37 -9.10 2.52
C PRO A 265 -6.12 -8.21 2.61
N PHE A 266 -6.31 -6.92 2.88
CA PHE A 266 -5.24 -6.10 3.44
C PHE A 266 -5.06 -6.51 4.91
N LEU A 267 -3.84 -6.83 5.34
CA LEU A 267 -3.62 -7.18 6.74
C LEU A 267 -3.89 -5.95 7.64
N PRO A 268 -4.78 -6.07 8.64
CA PRO A 268 -5.15 -4.96 9.53
C PRO A 268 -3.97 -4.42 10.33
N GLY A 269 -4.04 -3.14 10.70
CA GLY A 269 -3.21 -2.60 11.77
C GLY A 269 -1.71 -2.51 11.48
N ILE A 270 -1.21 -2.62 10.24
CA ILE A 270 0.24 -2.45 9.97
C ILE A 270 0.52 -1.47 8.83
N ARG A 271 1.69 -0.81 8.89
CA ARG A 271 2.16 0.08 7.81
C ARG A 271 2.61 -0.73 6.60
N SER A 272 2.47 -0.18 5.39
CA SER A 272 2.87 -0.85 4.13
C SER A 272 2.14 -2.16 3.86
N SER A 273 0.88 -2.27 4.31
CA SER A 273 0.00 -3.40 4.00
C SER A 273 -0.36 -3.49 2.51
N ASP A 274 -0.18 -2.41 1.75
CA ASP A 274 -0.31 -2.37 0.30
C ASP A 274 0.69 -3.30 -0.39
N SER A 275 1.97 -3.25 -0.01
CA SER A 275 3.01 -4.13 -0.58
C SER A 275 2.73 -5.62 -0.30
N LEU A 276 2.24 -5.94 0.90
CA LEU A 276 1.82 -7.30 1.25
C LEU A 276 0.60 -7.74 0.45
N TRP A 277 -0.39 -6.86 0.31
CA TRP A 277 -1.60 -7.14 -0.45
C TRP A 277 -1.29 -7.43 -1.92
N ALA A 278 -0.44 -6.63 -2.55
CA ALA A 278 -0.01 -6.85 -3.93
C ALA A 278 0.81 -8.14 -4.08
N TRP A 279 1.67 -8.47 -3.12
CA TRP A 279 2.38 -9.74 -3.12
C TRP A 279 1.43 -10.93 -3.00
N MET A 280 0.45 -10.88 -2.08
CA MET A 280 -0.56 -11.94 -1.95
C MET A 280 -1.41 -12.05 -3.21
N LEU A 281 -1.76 -10.94 -3.85
CA LEU A 281 -2.51 -10.95 -5.10
C LEU A 281 -1.74 -11.69 -6.21
N ARG A 282 -0.43 -11.47 -6.30
CA ARG A 282 0.46 -12.18 -7.23
C ARG A 282 0.66 -13.65 -6.84
N ALA A 283 0.61 -13.99 -5.56
CA ALA A 283 0.62 -15.38 -5.13
C ALA A 283 -0.67 -16.13 -5.55
N LEU A 284 -1.83 -15.44 -5.50
CA LEU A 284 -3.11 -15.98 -5.94
C LEU A 284 -3.20 -16.10 -7.46
N TYR A 285 -2.60 -15.13 -8.17
CA TYR A 285 -2.68 -15.00 -9.63
C TYR A 285 -1.29 -14.68 -10.22
N PRO A 286 -0.39 -15.67 -10.29
CA PRO A 286 1.00 -15.47 -10.73
C PRO A 286 1.12 -15.01 -12.19
N GLU A 287 0.10 -15.22 -13.01
CA GLU A 287 0.05 -14.76 -14.41
C GLU A 287 -0.56 -13.36 -14.57
N SER A 288 -1.21 -12.80 -13.55
CA SER A 288 -1.91 -11.51 -13.60
C SER A 288 -0.98 -10.34 -13.25
N PRO A 289 -0.55 -9.51 -14.21
CA PRO A 289 0.38 -8.43 -13.92
C PRO A 289 -0.28 -7.28 -13.16
N ILE A 290 0.56 -6.42 -12.58
CA ILE A 290 0.15 -5.11 -12.10
C ILE A 290 0.32 -4.10 -13.24
N CYS A 291 -0.75 -3.39 -13.58
CA CYS A 291 -0.71 -2.32 -14.58
C CYS A 291 -0.32 -0.99 -13.95
N HIS A 292 0.69 -0.34 -14.51
CA HIS A 292 1.14 1.00 -14.11
C HIS A 292 0.72 2.00 -15.18
N LEU A 293 -0.12 2.94 -14.78
CA LEU A 293 -0.70 3.92 -15.68
C LEU A 293 0.27 5.10 -15.88
N PRO A 294 0.37 5.68 -17.09
CA PRO A 294 1.29 6.80 -17.38
C PRO A 294 0.71 8.13 -16.91
N ARG A 295 0.11 8.13 -15.72
CA ARG A 295 -0.62 9.25 -15.12
C ARG A 295 -0.31 9.27 -13.63
N ALA A 296 0.18 10.40 -13.14
CA ALA A 296 0.43 10.62 -11.73
C ALA A 296 -0.65 11.53 -11.14
N ILE A 297 -1.22 11.14 -10.01
CA ILE A 297 -2.19 11.98 -9.28
C ILE A 297 -1.45 12.94 -8.34
N GLU A 298 -1.94 14.17 -8.21
CA GLU A 298 -1.42 15.13 -7.23
C GLU A 298 -1.73 14.64 -5.81
N HIS A 299 -0.70 14.42 -5.01
CA HIS A 299 -0.74 13.97 -3.62
C HIS A 299 -0.25 15.11 -2.73
N ASP A 300 -0.99 15.41 -1.67
CA ASP A 300 -0.73 16.55 -0.81
C ASP A 300 0.55 16.34 0.01
N ARG A 301 1.39 17.38 0.01
CA ARG A 301 2.64 17.43 0.77
C ARG A 301 2.41 17.96 2.19
N SER A 302 1.34 18.72 2.43
CA SER A 302 1.10 19.46 3.68
C SER A 302 1.09 18.57 4.93
N ILE A 303 0.67 17.32 4.76
CA ILE A 303 0.50 16.35 5.84
C ILE A 303 1.80 15.64 6.25
N LYS A 304 2.89 15.77 5.48
CA LYS A 304 4.13 15.04 5.75
C LYS A 304 5.17 15.99 6.35
N ARG A 305 5.64 15.66 7.56
CA ARG A 305 6.80 16.35 8.13
C ARG A 305 8.06 16.10 7.29
N PRO A 306 9.00 17.06 7.24
CA PRO A 306 10.35 16.80 6.77
C PRO A 306 11.02 15.67 7.56
N PHE A 307 11.93 14.95 6.92
CA PHE A 307 12.85 14.06 7.61
C PHE A 307 13.83 14.88 8.46
N ALA A 308 13.99 14.47 9.70
CA ALA A 308 14.93 15.02 10.66
C ALA A 308 16.18 14.14 10.74
N GLY A 309 17.26 14.64 11.35
CA GLY A 309 18.54 13.92 11.42
C GLY A 309 18.44 12.54 12.08
N ASN A 310 17.57 12.39 13.08
CA ASN A 310 17.30 11.12 13.77
C ASN A 310 16.60 10.07 12.88
N ASP A 311 15.96 10.47 11.77
CA ASP A 311 15.37 9.51 10.84
C ASP A 311 16.48 8.72 10.09
N PHE A 312 17.72 9.21 10.07
CA PHE A 312 18.86 8.61 9.35
C PHE A 312 19.81 7.78 10.24
N THR A 313 19.48 7.55 11.51
CA THR A 313 20.43 6.95 12.46
C THR A 313 20.25 5.44 12.67
N GLY A 314 19.13 4.86 12.21
CA GLY A 314 18.84 3.46 12.46
C GLY A 314 17.87 2.87 11.45
N ILE A 315 17.84 1.54 11.42
CA ILE A 315 16.89 0.75 10.64
C ILE A 315 16.20 -0.16 11.64
N VAL A 316 14.88 -0.16 11.62
CA VAL A 316 14.08 -1.11 12.39
C VAL A 316 13.12 -1.75 11.40
N PRO A 317 13.08 -3.09 11.30
CA PRO A 317 12.19 -3.74 10.36
C PRO A 317 10.74 -3.44 10.72
N GLY A 318 9.96 -3.06 9.71
CA GLY A 318 8.52 -2.97 9.85
C GLY A 318 7.90 -4.36 9.84
N THR A 319 6.74 -4.49 10.47
CA THR A 319 5.97 -5.74 10.51
C THR A 319 5.71 -6.29 9.11
N SER A 320 5.37 -5.42 8.15
CA SER A 320 5.12 -5.83 6.77
C SER A 320 6.34 -6.45 6.08
N GLU A 321 7.53 -5.98 6.41
CA GLU A 321 8.77 -6.53 5.85
C GLU A 321 9.03 -7.94 6.36
N ILE A 322 8.87 -8.15 7.66
CA ILE A 322 9.02 -9.46 8.30
C ILE A 322 7.95 -10.44 7.81
N MET A 323 6.69 -9.99 7.77
CA MET A 323 5.56 -10.77 7.26
C MET A 323 5.80 -11.18 5.79
N LEU A 324 6.35 -10.30 4.96
CA LEU A 324 6.64 -10.62 3.56
C LEU A 324 7.65 -11.76 3.44
N GLN A 325 8.71 -11.77 4.25
CA GLN A 325 9.69 -12.87 4.22
C GLN A 325 9.08 -14.19 4.69
N LEU A 326 8.28 -14.13 5.77
CA LEU A 326 7.60 -15.30 6.30
C LEU A 326 6.60 -15.90 5.30
N LEU A 327 5.80 -15.05 4.65
CA LEU A 327 4.85 -15.49 3.64
C LEU A 327 5.55 -16.11 2.42
N ARG A 328 6.69 -15.55 1.97
CA ARG A 328 7.51 -16.15 0.89
C ARG A 328 8.06 -17.52 1.28
N PHE A 329 8.52 -17.66 2.52
CA PHE A 329 8.97 -18.94 3.06
C PHE A 329 7.84 -19.97 3.12
N ILE A 330 6.63 -19.56 3.53
CA ILE A 330 5.46 -20.45 3.51
C ILE A 330 5.09 -20.83 2.07
N GLN A 331 5.06 -19.85 1.15
CA GLN A 331 4.69 -20.06 -0.24
C GLN A 331 5.59 -21.08 -0.94
N SER A 332 6.89 -21.07 -0.68
CA SER A 332 7.83 -22.01 -1.31
C SER A 332 7.58 -23.48 -0.93
N GLY A 333 6.86 -23.72 0.17
CA GLY A 333 6.43 -25.04 0.61
C GLY A 333 5.04 -25.45 0.14
N ILE A 334 4.31 -24.61 -0.61
CA ILE A 334 2.98 -24.94 -1.12
C ILE A 334 3.14 -25.81 -2.37
N PRO A 335 2.67 -27.07 -2.36
CA PRO A 335 2.79 -27.95 -3.51
C PRO A 335 1.80 -27.56 -4.62
N GLY A 336 2.29 -27.53 -5.87
CA GLY A 336 1.47 -27.32 -7.06
C GLY A 336 0.80 -25.94 -7.13
N THR A 337 -0.21 -25.83 -7.99
CA THR A 337 -1.02 -24.61 -8.19
C THR A 337 -2.42 -24.82 -7.60
N PRO A 338 -2.61 -24.68 -6.28
CA PRO A 338 -3.96 -24.62 -5.73
C PRO A 338 -4.71 -23.42 -6.34
N ASP A 339 -6.05 -23.48 -6.34
CA ASP A 339 -6.85 -22.31 -6.68
C ASP A 339 -6.59 -21.15 -5.69
N ALA A 340 -7.07 -19.94 -6.01
CA ALA A 340 -6.82 -18.76 -5.20
C ALA A 340 -7.23 -18.92 -3.71
N ALA A 341 -8.31 -19.67 -3.45
CA ALA A 341 -8.76 -19.95 -2.09
C ALA A 341 -7.81 -20.92 -1.36
N GLY A 342 -7.33 -21.95 -2.06
CA GLY A 342 -6.34 -22.89 -1.54
C GLY A 342 -4.99 -22.22 -1.25
N VAL A 343 -4.55 -21.26 -2.07
CA VAL A 343 -3.36 -20.45 -1.78
C VAL A 343 -3.53 -19.69 -0.47
N LEU A 344 -4.65 -18.96 -0.29
CA LEU A 344 -4.89 -18.22 0.96
C LEU A 344 -4.96 -19.14 2.18
N TYR A 345 -5.64 -20.29 2.05
CA TYR A 345 -5.73 -21.27 3.13
C TYR A 345 -4.36 -21.83 3.52
N ALA A 346 -3.50 -22.14 2.53
CA ALA A 346 -2.16 -22.65 2.78
C ALA A 346 -1.25 -21.58 3.41
N LEU A 347 -1.30 -20.32 2.94
CA LEU A 347 -0.61 -19.20 3.56
C LEU A 347 -1.07 -18.98 5.01
N GLY A 348 -2.39 -18.99 5.23
CA GLY A 348 -2.99 -18.81 6.55
C GLY A 348 -2.60 -19.91 7.52
N THR A 349 -2.71 -21.17 7.11
CA THR A 349 -2.32 -22.33 7.93
C THR A 349 -0.83 -22.29 8.24
N GLY A 350 0.02 -21.92 7.27
CA GLY A 350 1.46 -21.75 7.48
C GLY A 350 1.78 -20.67 8.51
N LEU A 351 1.08 -19.54 8.48
CA LEU A 351 1.22 -18.46 9.46
C LEU A 351 0.76 -18.87 10.86
N SER A 352 -0.43 -19.48 10.98
CA SER A 352 -0.94 -19.97 12.27
C SER A 352 -0.03 -21.04 12.86
N ARG A 353 0.48 -21.97 12.05
CA ARG A 353 1.47 -22.96 12.48
C ARG A 353 2.74 -22.29 12.98
N TYR A 354 3.28 -21.33 12.22
CA TYR A 354 4.46 -20.57 12.62
C TYR A 354 4.24 -19.82 13.94
N ALA A 355 3.08 -19.20 14.14
CA ALA A 355 2.73 -18.52 15.39
C ALA A 355 2.66 -19.49 16.59
N GLY A 356 2.36 -20.77 16.35
CA GLY A 356 2.35 -21.84 17.35
C GLY A 356 3.70 -22.52 17.61
N GLU A 357 4.76 -22.19 16.85
CA GLU A 357 6.09 -22.77 17.06
C GLU A 357 6.70 -22.34 18.41
N PRO A 358 7.57 -23.18 19.02
CA PRO A 358 8.30 -22.80 20.22
C PRO A 358 9.08 -21.49 20.04
N LEU A 359 9.11 -20.66 21.08
CA LEU A 359 9.73 -19.33 21.08
C LEU A 359 11.13 -19.30 20.41
N LYS A 360 12.02 -20.18 20.84
CA LYS A 360 13.38 -20.30 20.29
C LYS A 360 13.37 -20.55 18.78
N ARG A 361 12.52 -21.48 18.32
CA ARG A 361 12.43 -21.86 16.91
C ARG A 361 11.87 -20.73 16.04
N ARG A 362 10.88 -19.99 16.55
CA ARG A 362 10.35 -18.78 15.88
C ARG A 362 11.43 -17.74 15.63
N ARG A 363 12.16 -17.36 16.69
CA ARG A 363 13.24 -16.38 16.61
C ARG A 363 14.30 -16.80 15.58
N GLU A 364 14.71 -18.07 15.59
CA GLU A 364 15.68 -18.62 14.62
C GLU A 364 15.19 -18.43 13.17
N ILE A 365 13.95 -18.84 12.87
CA ILE A 365 13.39 -18.74 11.52
C ILE A 365 13.31 -17.28 11.05
N LEU A 366 12.76 -16.37 11.87
CA LEU A 366 12.65 -14.96 11.46
C LEU A 366 14.01 -14.31 11.25
N THR A 367 14.98 -14.62 12.11
CA THR A 367 16.35 -14.11 11.95
C THR A 367 16.98 -14.61 10.67
N GLU A 368 16.87 -15.90 10.35
CA GLU A 368 17.41 -16.44 9.11
C GLU A 368 16.78 -15.76 7.88
N LEU A 369 15.45 -15.69 7.83
CA LEU A 369 14.72 -15.07 6.72
C LEU A 369 15.03 -13.57 6.58
N TYR A 370 15.11 -12.84 7.69
CA TYR A 370 15.41 -11.42 7.69
C TYR A 370 16.86 -11.13 7.28
N LEU A 371 17.84 -11.91 7.78
CA LEU A 371 19.24 -11.79 7.40
C LEU A 371 19.45 -12.10 5.91
N ALA A 372 18.75 -13.10 5.36
CA ALA A 372 18.77 -13.37 3.92
C ALA A 372 18.27 -12.17 3.10
N SER A 373 17.15 -11.56 3.54
CA SER A 373 16.61 -10.33 2.92
C SER A 373 17.57 -9.14 3.02
N LEU A 374 18.22 -8.94 4.18
CA LEU A 374 19.27 -7.93 4.34
C LEU A 374 20.45 -8.18 3.40
N GLY A 375 20.88 -9.43 3.26
CA GLY A 375 21.93 -9.84 2.32
C GLY A 375 21.60 -9.47 0.87
N GLY A 376 20.39 -9.77 0.42
CA GLY A 376 19.93 -9.40 -0.93
C GLY A 376 19.94 -7.89 -1.18
N ARG A 377 19.41 -7.10 -0.23
CA ARG A 377 19.44 -5.63 -0.32
C ARG A 377 20.85 -5.06 -0.33
N LEU A 378 21.74 -5.58 0.52
CA LEU A 378 23.15 -5.20 0.54
C LEU A 378 23.83 -5.48 -0.80
N GLY A 379 23.49 -6.58 -1.47
CA GLY A 379 23.95 -6.90 -2.81
C GLY A 379 23.54 -5.83 -3.82
N VAL A 380 22.25 -5.52 -3.89
CA VAL A 380 21.70 -4.48 -4.79
C VAL A 380 22.37 -3.12 -4.57
N PHE A 381 22.52 -2.68 -3.32
CA PHE A 381 23.13 -1.38 -3.02
C PHE A 381 24.63 -1.32 -3.33
N ARG A 382 25.37 -2.41 -3.15
CA ARG A 382 26.80 -2.47 -3.54
C ARG A 382 26.95 -2.44 -5.06
N GLN A 383 26.14 -3.21 -5.77
CA GLN A 383 26.11 -3.18 -7.23
C GLN A 383 25.81 -1.77 -7.75
N GLY A 384 24.82 -1.08 -7.18
CA GLY A 384 24.52 0.32 -7.53
C GLY A 384 25.69 1.29 -7.28
N LEU A 385 26.45 1.12 -6.19
CA LEU A 385 27.68 1.89 -5.95
C LEU A 385 28.78 1.62 -6.97
N GLU A 386 28.96 0.35 -7.36
CA GLU A 386 29.95 -0.07 -8.35
C GLU A 386 29.61 0.49 -9.74
N GLU A 387 28.37 0.30 -10.19
CA GLU A 387 27.87 0.78 -11.50
C GLU A 387 27.96 2.29 -11.63
N SER A 388 27.60 3.02 -10.58
CA SER A 388 27.69 4.49 -10.54
C SER A 388 29.11 5.01 -10.41
N ARG A 389 30.08 4.15 -10.07
CA ARG A 389 31.46 4.52 -9.70
C ARG A 389 31.49 5.60 -8.61
N GLY A 390 30.58 5.50 -7.65
CA GLY A 390 30.43 6.44 -6.54
C GLY A 390 29.97 7.85 -6.94
N LYS A 391 29.27 8.00 -8.08
CA LYS A 391 28.76 9.30 -8.55
C LYS A 391 27.23 9.36 -8.54
N PRO A 392 26.64 10.52 -8.15
CA PRO A 392 27.31 11.67 -7.55
C PRO A 392 27.76 11.37 -6.11
N ARG A 393 28.88 11.98 -5.68
CA ARG A 393 29.54 11.67 -4.41
C ARG A 393 28.62 11.78 -3.18
N PHE A 394 27.76 12.81 -3.13
CA PHE A 394 26.84 13.02 -2.00
C PHE A 394 25.79 11.91 -1.86
N TRP A 395 25.36 11.29 -2.97
CA TRP A 395 24.42 10.18 -2.95
C TRP A 395 25.15 8.89 -2.58
N ALA A 396 26.36 8.69 -3.12
CA ALA A 396 27.19 7.54 -2.78
C ALA A 396 27.53 7.52 -1.27
N GLU A 397 27.84 8.67 -0.67
CA GLU A 397 28.10 8.79 0.77
C GLU A 397 26.89 8.37 1.63
N ASP A 398 25.66 8.74 1.24
CA ASP A 398 24.44 8.30 1.92
C ASP A 398 24.12 6.82 1.67
N LEU A 399 24.39 6.31 0.47
CA LEU A 399 24.23 4.89 0.15
C LEU A 399 25.20 4.03 0.96
N GLU A 400 26.45 4.47 1.10
CA GLU A 400 27.43 3.85 2.00
C GLU A 400 27.01 3.92 3.47
N LEU A 401 26.44 5.05 3.91
CA LEU A 401 25.85 5.17 5.25
C LEU A 401 24.74 4.15 5.43
N HIS A 402 23.83 4.03 4.46
CA HIS A 402 22.74 3.05 4.53
C HIS A 402 23.25 1.61 4.60
N ILE A 403 24.27 1.27 3.79
CA ILE A 403 24.95 -0.04 3.84
C ILE A 403 25.55 -0.31 5.24
N ARG A 404 26.17 0.70 5.86
CA ARG A 404 26.70 0.57 7.24
C ARG A 404 25.57 0.31 8.24
N LEU A 405 24.45 1.03 8.13
CA LEU A 405 23.29 0.85 9.02
C LEU A 405 22.68 -0.55 8.85
N LEU A 406 22.53 -1.04 7.63
CA LEU A 406 22.04 -2.40 7.36
C LEU A 406 22.97 -3.48 7.94
N ARG A 407 24.29 -3.27 7.88
CA ARG A 407 25.26 -4.18 8.50
C ARG A 407 25.19 -4.17 10.02
N ASN A 408 24.96 -3.00 10.62
CA ASN A 408 24.77 -2.90 12.06
C ASN A 408 23.47 -3.58 12.49
N GLU A 409 22.38 -3.34 11.77
CA GLU A 409 21.10 -4.00 11.99
C GLU A 409 21.21 -5.53 11.85
N ALA A 410 21.99 -6.04 10.89
CA ALA A 410 22.22 -7.48 10.74
C ALA A 410 22.94 -8.12 11.96
N ARG A 411 23.73 -7.37 12.72
CA ARG A 411 24.44 -7.88 13.90
C ARG A 411 23.53 -8.02 15.11
N GLU A 412 22.62 -7.06 15.27
CA GLU A 412 21.70 -6.96 16.41
C GLU A 412 20.26 -7.31 16.00
N ALA A 413 20.10 -8.12 14.95
CA ALA A 413 18.81 -8.36 14.32
C ALA A 413 17.81 -8.97 15.31
N ARG A 414 16.71 -8.24 15.55
CA ARG A 414 15.56 -8.69 16.36
C ARG A 414 14.26 -8.60 15.55
N PRO A 415 14.11 -9.40 14.48
CA PRO A 415 12.94 -9.35 13.61
C PRO A 415 11.65 -9.84 14.27
N TRP A 416 11.75 -10.55 15.41
CA TRP A 416 10.60 -10.90 16.25
C TRP A 416 10.05 -9.72 17.06
N LEU A 417 10.72 -8.56 17.05
CA LEU A 417 10.25 -7.30 17.61
C LEU A 417 10.16 -6.24 16.50
N PRO A 418 9.19 -6.35 15.58
CA PRO A 418 9.01 -5.35 14.53
C PRO A 418 8.58 -4.01 15.10
N ARG A 419 8.89 -2.92 14.37
CA ARG A 419 8.70 -1.53 14.84
C ARG A 419 7.33 -1.25 15.44
N GLU A 420 6.26 -1.72 14.80
CA GLU A 420 4.89 -1.43 15.21
C GLU A 420 4.48 -2.07 16.55
N PHE A 421 5.22 -3.10 16.99
CA PHE A 421 4.96 -3.82 18.25
C PHE A 421 5.95 -3.44 19.35
N ARG A 422 6.93 -2.57 19.07
CA ARG A 422 7.86 -2.07 20.09
C ARG A 422 7.19 -1.00 20.91
N ASN A 423 7.18 -1.13 22.23
CA ASN A 423 6.79 -0.02 23.09
C ASN A 423 7.87 1.09 23.06
N PRO A 424 7.56 2.31 22.57
CA PRO A 424 8.53 3.40 22.51
C PRO A 424 8.98 3.90 23.91
N GLY A 425 8.25 3.55 24.97
CA GLY A 425 8.57 3.91 26.35
C GLY A 425 9.59 3.02 27.04
N GLY A 426 9.93 1.84 26.48
CA GLY A 426 10.96 0.94 27.03
C GLY A 426 10.67 0.33 28.41
N GLU A 427 9.54 0.64 29.04
CA GLU A 427 9.15 0.11 30.35
C GLU A 427 8.47 -1.27 30.29
N VAL A 428 8.05 -1.71 29.09
CA VAL A 428 7.42 -3.02 28.89
C VAL A 428 8.47 -4.08 28.56
N GLU A 429 8.28 -5.27 29.13
CA GLU A 429 9.13 -6.44 28.92
C GLU A 429 9.09 -6.88 27.44
N GLU A 430 10.25 -7.06 26.80
CA GLU A 430 10.36 -7.49 25.38
C GLU A 430 9.53 -8.75 25.06
N GLU A 431 9.27 -9.59 26.06
CA GLU A 431 8.44 -10.78 25.95
C GLU A 431 6.97 -10.46 25.63
N LEU A 432 6.42 -9.37 26.18
CA LEU A 432 5.05 -8.93 25.90
C LEU A 432 4.90 -8.39 24.47
N ASP A 433 5.88 -7.62 24.00
CA ASP A 433 5.92 -7.09 22.63
C ASP A 433 6.01 -8.23 21.60
N GLU A 434 6.83 -9.25 21.87
CA GLU A 434 6.94 -10.44 21.01
C GLU A 434 5.66 -11.28 21.04
N GLU A 435 5.03 -11.43 22.20
CA GLU A 435 3.78 -12.17 22.34
C GLU A 435 2.63 -11.48 21.58
N ALA A 436 2.53 -10.16 21.67
CA ALA A 436 1.58 -9.38 20.87
C ALA A 436 1.81 -9.56 19.36
N PHE A 437 3.07 -9.62 18.92
CA PHE A 437 3.38 -9.91 17.52
C PHE A 437 3.00 -11.35 17.14
N ARG A 438 3.25 -12.34 18.00
CA ARG A 438 2.84 -13.74 17.80
C ARG A 438 1.32 -13.86 17.64
N GLU A 439 0.55 -13.24 18.53
CA GLU A 439 -0.91 -13.22 18.46
C GLU A 439 -1.40 -12.56 17.17
N TYR A 440 -0.77 -11.46 16.77
CA TYR A 440 -1.06 -10.82 15.49
C TYR A 440 -0.84 -11.76 14.29
N LEU A 441 0.27 -12.51 14.27
CA LEU A 441 0.54 -13.51 13.23
C LEU A 441 -0.53 -14.61 13.21
N ALA A 442 -0.98 -15.07 14.38
CA ALA A 442 -2.03 -16.06 14.50
C ALA A 442 -3.37 -15.55 13.94
N HIS A 443 -3.80 -14.34 14.33
CA HIS A 443 -5.02 -13.72 13.80
C HIS A 443 -4.95 -13.47 12.30
N CYS A 444 -3.78 -13.07 11.77
CA CYS A 444 -3.57 -12.94 10.34
C CYS A 444 -3.69 -14.30 9.63
N GLY A 445 -3.12 -15.37 10.19
CA GLY A 445 -3.24 -16.73 9.65
C GLY A 445 -4.69 -17.21 9.61
N GLU A 446 -5.43 -17.01 10.70
CA GLU A 446 -6.86 -17.35 10.80
C GLU A 446 -7.71 -16.53 9.82
N LEU A 447 -7.43 -15.22 9.69
CA LEU A 447 -8.09 -14.35 8.73
C LEU A 447 -7.90 -14.87 7.29
N LEU A 448 -6.67 -15.21 6.88
CA LEU A 448 -6.41 -15.71 5.53
C LEU A 448 -7.15 -17.04 5.26
N CYS A 449 -7.23 -17.93 6.24
CA CYS A 449 -8.01 -19.16 6.13
C CYS A 449 -9.52 -18.90 5.98
N ALA A 450 -10.06 -17.92 6.70
CA ALA A 450 -11.48 -17.58 6.68
C ALA A 450 -11.89 -16.69 5.50
N TRP A 451 -10.94 -15.94 4.93
CA TRP A 451 -11.19 -14.89 3.95
C TRP A 451 -11.97 -15.34 2.70
N PRO A 452 -11.69 -16.51 2.07
CA PRO A 452 -12.46 -16.95 0.91
C PRO A 452 -13.98 -17.07 1.16
N GLU A 453 -14.36 -17.50 2.37
CA GLU A 453 -15.77 -17.60 2.76
C GLU A 453 -16.37 -16.21 3.02
N ILE A 454 -15.64 -15.36 3.73
CA ILE A 454 -16.04 -13.97 4.00
C ILE A 454 -16.27 -13.22 2.67
N TRP A 455 -15.33 -13.33 1.73
CA TRP A 455 -15.41 -12.74 0.41
C TRP A 455 -16.64 -13.24 -0.37
N ARG A 456 -16.86 -14.56 -0.41
CA ARG A 456 -18.00 -15.16 -1.10
C ARG A 456 -19.33 -14.65 -0.54
N LYS A 457 -19.47 -14.62 0.78
CA LYS A 457 -20.66 -14.06 1.46
C LYS A 457 -20.87 -12.60 1.10
N ALA A 458 -19.81 -11.79 1.10
CA ALA A 458 -19.89 -10.38 0.70
C ALA A 458 -20.32 -10.23 -0.76
N ALA A 459 -19.73 -10.99 -1.68
CA ALA A 459 -20.11 -10.98 -3.10
C ALA A 459 -21.57 -11.41 -3.30
N ASP A 460 -22.04 -12.44 -2.58
CA ASP A 460 -23.43 -12.91 -2.63
C ASP A 460 -24.42 -11.85 -2.14
N LEU A 461 -24.10 -11.17 -1.03
CA LEU A 461 -24.87 -10.04 -0.54
C LEU A 461 -24.94 -8.95 -1.61
N ASN A 462 -23.80 -8.55 -2.18
CA ASN A 462 -23.73 -7.49 -3.18
C ASN A 462 -24.49 -7.82 -4.49
N ARG A 463 -24.54 -9.11 -4.87
CA ARG A 463 -25.34 -9.59 -6.02
C ARG A 463 -26.84 -9.53 -5.77
N ARG A 464 -27.29 -9.78 -4.54
CA ARG A 464 -28.71 -9.69 -4.13
C ARG A 464 -29.18 -8.25 -3.89
N GLY A 465 -28.36 -7.26 -4.25
CA GLY A 465 -28.63 -5.83 -4.00
C GLY A 465 -28.08 -5.32 -2.66
N GLY A 466 -27.23 -6.10 -1.98
CA GLY A 466 -26.58 -5.70 -0.73
C GLY A 466 -25.49 -4.64 -0.93
N PRO A 467 -25.11 -3.99 0.17
CA PRO A 467 -25.96 -3.05 0.85
C PRO A 467 -26.20 -1.80 -0.03
N GLY A 468 -27.46 -1.52 -0.38
CA GLY A 468 -27.89 -0.13 -0.21
C GLY A 468 -27.68 0.25 1.26
N PRO A 469 -27.15 1.45 1.58
CA PRO A 469 -27.47 2.01 2.87
C PRO A 469 -29.00 2.13 2.98
#